data_AF-Q17P75-F1
#
_entry.id   AF-Q17P75-F1
#
_cell.length_a   1.000
_cell.length_b   1.000
_cell.length_c   1.000
_cell.angle_alpha   90.00
_cell.angle_beta   90.00
_cell.angle_gamma   90.00
#
_symmetry.space_group_name_H-M   'P 1'
#
loop_
_entity.id
_entity.type
_entity.pdbx_description
1 polymer ?
#
loop_
_entity_poly.entity_id
_entity_poly.type
_entity_poly.pdbx_seq_one_letter_code
_entity_poly.pdbx_strand_id
1 'polypeptide(L)'
;MGVRHLETYVCTEVHNGFNRVNIEAQIRIRGLDAASPVIVIDLISLYRLMNLADLRGLLYGGRFNQVANLLENFFAKLVNLGARLEFFYDGPVQDTKYDIWAKRQDEKYHKMLEIINVDRGSDLGWIVNRLQHSIPNNTLYPTRKIATKYGEVMASVAMERHRLHDLQGLLAVLVIQVVNFETIHTMQYNHVELVRNLGLSLKSTAALNELLGRVFGRAAVNDDLKEHFKASLDFYQTEYEDQNPNVSNDPVIDFLLKLENTYLYRLWINWPVNVTAYFLDMRKGEFGEQYPNLTISIVLRQVGIILYHKQMLSDCSTRTIVIKMGHEAVSLEDVKLQLFIRIAPDTLDYHRLNLVFVEKKILQLFEAYILLQVVHNVAFQTYNCQSVRYPHKLGKRPFRIAFLFTRIYINFSNASTLLGFKEESLLIFDGVLFHKRYEELTKRAACICFRELDSAS
;
A
#
# COMPACT_ATOMS: atom_id res chain seq x y z
N MET A 1 -8.84 -8.40 -4.35
CA MET A 1 -9.09 -9.85 -4.59
C MET A 1 -10.26 -9.96 -5.55
N GLY A 2 -10.36 -11.02 -6.34
CA GLY A 2 -11.48 -11.17 -7.27
C GLY A 2 -11.47 -12.53 -7.97
N VAL A 3 -12.64 -13.02 -8.38
CA VAL A 3 -12.75 -14.19 -9.26
C VAL A 3 -12.08 -13.82 -10.58
N ARG A 4 -11.05 -14.58 -10.96
CA ARG A 4 -10.36 -14.37 -12.23
C ARG A 4 -11.37 -14.47 -13.37
N HIS A 5 -11.29 -13.50 -14.29
CA HIS A 5 -12.13 -13.40 -15.49
C HIS A 5 -13.64 -13.18 -15.26
N LEU A 6 -14.08 -12.96 -14.02
CA LEU A 6 -15.49 -12.64 -13.76
C LEU A 6 -15.90 -11.35 -14.48
N GLU A 7 -15.06 -10.32 -14.45
CA GLU A 7 -15.29 -9.09 -15.21
C GLU A 7 -15.42 -9.35 -16.71
N THR A 8 -14.51 -10.13 -17.30
CA THR A 8 -14.58 -10.49 -18.73
C THR A 8 -15.90 -11.20 -19.04
N TYR A 9 -16.27 -12.20 -18.23
CA TYR A 9 -17.53 -12.92 -18.38
C TYR A 9 -18.75 -12.00 -18.28
N VAL A 10 -18.81 -11.15 -17.26
CA VAL A 10 -19.91 -10.19 -17.08
C VAL A 10 -20.01 -9.23 -18.27
N CYS A 11 -18.87 -8.85 -18.83
CA CYS A 11 -18.82 -7.92 -19.95
C CYS A 11 -19.13 -8.55 -21.32
N THR A 12 -18.88 -9.86 -21.52
CA THR A 12 -19.05 -10.51 -22.83
C THR A 12 -20.28 -11.41 -22.90
N GLU A 13 -20.63 -12.12 -21.83
CA GLU A 13 -21.65 -13.18 -21.85
C GLU A 13 -22.95 -12.80 -21.14
N VAL A 14 -22.89 -11.86 -20.18
CA VAL A 14 -24.08 -11.43 -19.45
C VAL A 14 -24.74 -10.29 -20.22
N HIS A 15 -25.88 -10.57 -20.84
CA HIS A 15 -26.68 -9.54 -21.50
C HIS A 15 -27.02 -8.43 -20.50
N ASN A 16 -26.71 -7.17 -20.78
CA ASN A 16 -26.83 -6.06 -19.82
C ASN A 16 -26.09 -6.30 -18.49
N GLY A 17 -25.01 -7.10 -18.50
CA GLY A 17 -24.20 -7.43 -17.33
C GLY A 17 -23.45 -6.24 -16.73
N PHE A 18 -23.24 -5.18 -17.51
CA PHE A 18 -22.67 -3.94 -17.03
C PHE A 18 -23.20 -2.73 -17.81
N ASN A 19 -23.11 -1.57 -17.18
CA ASN A 19 -23.37 -0.28 -17.80
C ASN A 19 -22.25 0.70 -17.45
N ARG A 20 -21.89 1.58 -18.38
CA ARG A 20 -21.05 2.75 -18.05
C ARG A 20 -21.92 3.81 -17.42
N VAL A 21 -21.49 4.29 -16.26
CA VAL A 21 -22.25 5.30 -15.51
C VAL A 21 -21.38 6.49 -15.15
N ASN A 22 -21.99 7.66 -15.19
CA ASN A 22 -21.44 8.89 -14.64
C ASN A 22 -21.91 8.98 -13.18
N ILE A 23 -20.98 8.93 -12.23
CA ILE A 23 -21.30 8.90 -10.80
C ILE A 23 -22.05 10.17 -10.38
N GLU A 24 -21.69 11.33 -10.93
CA GLU A 24 -22.37 12.60 -10.67
C GLU A 24 -23.84 12.56 -11.11
N ALA A 25 -24.14 12.02 -12.29
CA ALA A 25 -25.52 11.85 -12.73
C ALA A 25 -26.30 10.91 -11.80
N GLN A 26 -25.69 9.82 -11.34
CA GLN A 26 -26.33 8.88 -10.41
C GLN A 26 -26.61 9.52 -9.04
N ILE A 27 -25.67 10.29 -8.51
CA ILE A 27 -25.86 11.03 -7.26
C ILE A 27 -27.03 12.00 -7.41
N ARG A 28 -27.08 12.78 -8.50
CA ARG A 28 -28.15 13.77 -8.74
C ARG A 28 -29.53 13.15 -8.88
N ILE A 29 -29.65 12.06 -9.62
CA ILE A 29 -30.94 11.36 -9.79
C ILE A 29 -31.49 10.91 -8.44
N ARG A 30 -30.63 10.36 -7.58
CA ARG A 30 -31.04 9.81 -6.28
C ARG A 30 -31.18 10.86 -5.18
N GLY A 31 -30.49 11.98 -5.29
CA GLY A 31 -30.65 13.13 -4.40
C GLY A 31 -32.06 13.75 -4.43
N LEU A 32 -32.88 13.39 -5.44
CA LEU A 32 -34.29 13.76 -5.51
C LEU A 32 -35.18 12.96 -4.53
N ASP A 33 -34.73 11.79 -4.07
CA ASP A 33 -35.50 10.86 -3.21
C ASP A 33 -35.24 11.09 -1.70
N ALA A 34 -34.87 12.32 -1.31
CA ALA A 34 -34.66 12.83 0.06
C ALA A 34 -33.52 12.23 0.91
N ALA A 35 -32.99 11.04 0.59
CA ALA A 35 -31.83 10.46 1.29
C ALA A 35 -30.53 10.70 0.50
N SER A 36 -29.47 11.21 1.16
CA SER A 36 -28.14 11.34 0.56
C SER A 36 -27.63 9.97 0.08
N PRO A 37 -27.27 9.82 -1.20
CA PRO A 37 -26.73 8.56 -1.70
C PRO A 37 -25.40 8.26 -1.01
N VAL A 38 -25.20 7.00 -0.64
CA VAL A 38 -23.96 6.57 0.01
C VAL A 38 -23.09 5.84 -0.98
N ILE A 39 -21.80 6.16 -0.98
CA ILE A 39 -20.82 5.50 -1.82
C ILE A 39 -19.83 4.79 -0.89
N VAL A 40 -19.81 3.46 -1.00
CA VAL A 40 -18.86 2.62 -0.28
C VAL A 40 -17.62 2.42 -1.13
N ILE A 41 -16.43 2.75 -0.59
CA ILE A 41 -15.17 2.76 -1.34
C ILE A 41 -14.15 1.81 -0.70
N ASP A 42 -13.64 0.87 -1.49
CA ASP A 42 -12.47 0.06 -1.18
C ASP A 42 -11.19 0.91 -1.31
N LEU A 43 -10.56 1.25 -0.19
CA LEU A 43 -9.33 2.04 -0.23
C LEU A 43 -8.16 1.30 -0.88
N ILE A 44 -8.11 -0.03 -0.82
CA ILE A 44 -7.04 -0.83 -1.42
C ILE A 44 -7.21 -0.91 -2.93
N SER A 45 -8.44 -0.96 -3.42
CA SER A 45 -8.70 -0.91 -4.87
C SER A 45 -8.20 0.40 -5.50
N LEU A 46 -8.17 1.51 -4.76
CA LEU A 46 -7.63 2.79 -5.25
C LEU A 46 -6.11 2.77 -5.47
N TYR A 47 -5.35 1.88 -4.82
CA TYR A 47 -3.88 1.81 -4.98
C TYR A 47 -3.46 1.60 -6.42
N ARG A 48 -4.18 0.74 -7.16
CA ARG A 48 -3.89 0.52 -8.58
C ARG A 48 -4.13 1.78 -9.41
N LEU A 49 -5.25 2.47 -9.18
CA LEU A 49 -5.60 3.68 -9.92
C LEU A 49 -4.60 4.80 -9.68
N MET A 50 -4.18 4.99 -8.43
CA MET A 50 -3.15 5.98 -8.08
C MET A 50 -1.77 5.61 -8.62
N ASN A 51 -1.42 4.32 -8.61
CA ASN A 51 -0.20 3.84 -9.23
C ASN A 51 -0.17 4.15 -10.74
N LEU A 52 -1.31 3.99 -11.44
CA LEU A 52 -1.40 4.32 -12.86
C LEU A 52 -1.35 5.83 -13.11
N ALA A 53 -1.95 6.63 -12.21
CA ALA A 53 -1.91 8.09 -12.31
C ALA A 53 -0.49 8.67 -12.18
N ASP A 54 0.39 8.05 -11.38
CA ASP A 54 1.77 8.49 -11.20
C ASP A 54 2.80 7.35 -11.22
N LEU A 55 2.75 6.52 -12.26
CA LEU A 55 3.64 5.36 -12.39
C LEU A 55 5.13 5.78 -12.46
N ARG A 56 5.38 6.93 -13.07
CA ARG A 56 6.73 7.52 -13.17
C ARG A 56 7.23 8.00 -11.82
N GLY A 57 6.39 8.71 -11.04
CA GLY A 57 6.78 9.20 -9.73
C GLY A 57 7.10 8.07 -8.76
N LEU A 58 6.40 6.93 -8.85
CA LEU A 58 6.73 5.73 -8.06
C LEU A 58 8.18 5.28 -8.24
N LEU A 59 8.70 5.30 -9.47
CA LEU A 59 10.09 4.97 -9.76
C LEU A 59 11.08 5.99 -9.18
N TYR A 60 10.64 7.18 -8.81
CA TYR A 60 11.48 8.18 -8.16
C TYR A 60 11.35 8.18 -6.62
N GLY A 61 10.61 7.24 -6.05
CA GLY A 61 10.31 7.20 -4.61
C GLY A 61 8.96 7.81 -4.25
N GLY A 62 8.12 8.15 -5.23
CA GLY A 62 6.75 8.63 -5.07
C GLY A 62 6.60 10.15 -5.00
N ARG A 63 5.43 10.65 -5.41
CA ARG A 63 4.98 12.04 -5.25
C ARG A 63 3.74 12.10 -4.37
N PHE A 64 3.89 11.73 -3.10
CA PHE A 64 2.77 11.47 -2.20
C PHE A 64 1.80 12.65 -2.06
N ASN A 65 2.29 13.88 -2.14
CA ASN A 65 1.44 15.09 -2.11
C ASN A 65 0.54 15.22 -3.35
N GLN A 66 1.01 14.85 -4.54
CA GLN A 66 0.18 14.89 -5.76
C GLN A 66 -0.93 13.86 -5.69
N VAL A 67 -0.60 12.66 -5.23
CA VAL A 67 -1.57 11.59 -5.02
C VAL A 67 -2.56 11.94 -3.92
N ALA A 68 -2.08 12.58 -2.84
CA ALA A 68 -2.95 13.09 -1.78
C ALA A 68 -3.95 14.13 -2.31
N ASN A 69 -3.48 15.11 -3.07
CA ASN A 69 -4.34 16.12 -3.69
C ASN A 69 -5.35 15.50 -4.68
N LEU A 70 -4.93 14.49 -5.45
CA LEU A 70 -5.82 13.77 -6.36
C LEU A 70 -6.97 13.10 -5.60
N LEU A 71 -6.67 12.39 -4.51
CA LEU A 71 -7.67 11.75 -3.66
C LEU A 71 -8.57 12.78 -2.94
N GLU A 72 -7.99 13.84 -2.40
CA GLU A 72 -8.75 14.91 -1.74
C GLU A 72 -9.75 15.55 -2.71
N ASN A 73 -9.30 15.89 -3.92
CA ASN A 73 -10.18 16.45 -4.94
C ASN A 73 -11.28 15.46 -5.35
N PHE A 74 -10.94 14.19 -5.49
CA PHE A 74 -11.90 13.15 -5.84
C PHE A 74 -12.98 12.97 -4.77
N PHE A 75 -12.60 12.79 -3.49
CA PHE A 75 -13.55 12.64 -2.40
C PHE A 75 -14.36 13.92 -2.16
N ALA A 76 -13.72 15.09 -2.19
CA ALA A 76 -14.40 16.37 -2.09
C ALA A 76 -15.45 16.54 -3.19
N LYS A 77 -15.14 16.14 -4.43
CA LYS A 77 -16.09 16.20 -5.54
C LYS A 77 -17.33 15.35 -5.27
N LEU A 78 -17.18 14.13 -4.75
CA LEU A 78 -18.31 13.26 -4.41
C LEU A 78 -19.15 13.84 -3.27
N VAL A 79 -18.52 14.33 -2.20
CA VAL A 79 -19.21 14.93 -1.05
C VAL A 79 -19.95 16.21 -1.47
N ASN A 80 -19.32 17.07 -2.28
CA ASN A 80 -19.93 18.31 -2.78
C ASN A 80 -21.14 18.06 -3.69
N LEU A 81 -21.22 16.87 -4.31
CA LEU A 81 -22.39 16.45 -5.07
C LEU A 81 -23.54 15.95 -4.18
N GLY A 82 -23.34 15.86 -2.87
CA GLY A 82 -24.34 15.40 -1.89
C GLY A 82 -24.22 13.94 -1.49
N ALA A 83 -23.15 13.24 -1.88
CA ALA A 83 -22.92 11.86 -1.47
C ALA A 83 -22.33 11.78 -0.05
N ARG A 84 -22.75 10.76 0.71
CA ARG A 84 -22.10 10.35 1.96
C ARG A 84 -21.09 9.25 1.63
N LEU A 85 -19.85 9.38 2.10
CA LEU A 85 -18.81 8.39 1.81
C LEU A 85 -18.61 7.45 2.99
N GLU A 86 -18.52 6.16 2.69
CA GLU A 86 -18.09 5.14 3.64
C GLU A 86 -16.90 4.40 3.03
N PHE A 87 -15.89 4.14 3.83
CA PHE A 87 -14.64 3.54 3.35
C PHE A 87 -14.39 2.22 4.05
N PHE A 88 -13.80 1.28 3.32
CA PHE A 88 -13.28 0.06 3.91
C PHE A 88 -11.80 -0.12 3.61
N TYR A 89 -11.12 -0.80 4.52
CA TYR A 89 -9.71 -1.15 4.43
C TYR A 89 -9.51 -2.59 4.92
N ASP A 90 -8.65 -3.36 4.25
CA ASP A 90 -8.33 -4.73 4.70
C ASP A 90 -7.69 -4.65 6.09
N GLY A 91 -8.23 -5.40 7.04
CA GLY A 91 -7.57 -5.55 8.33
C GLY A 91 -6.49 -6.64 8.32
N PRO A 92 -6.18 -7.20 9.48
CA PRO A 92 -5.20 -8.29 9.61
C PRO A 92 -5.52 -9.46 8.69
N VAL A 93 -4.48 -10.07 8.12
CA VAL A 93 -4.62 -11.25 7.27
C VAL A 93 -5.25 -12.38 8.09
N GLN A 94 -6.32 -12.96 7.56
CA GLN A 94 -6.99 -14.13 8.14
C GLN A 94 -6.11 -15.38 8.03
N ASP A 95 -6.22 -16.31 8.98
CA ASP A 95 -5.37 -17.50 9.03
C ASP A 95 -5.50 -18.37 7.78
N THR A 96 -6.73 -18.56 7.32
CA THR A 96 -7.04 -19.30 6.07
C THR A 96 -6.42 -18.66 4.82
N LYS A 97 -6.08 -17.37 4.87
CA LYS A 97 -5.46 -16.62 3.78
C LYS A 97 -3.95 -16.45 3.96
N TYR A 98 -3.35 -16.97 5.04
CA TYR A 98 -1.96 -16.69 5.41
C TYR A 98 -0.96 -17.20 4.36
N ASP A 99 -1.08 -18.44 3.91
CA ASP A 99 -0.15 -19.03 2.93
C ASP A 99 -0.21 -18.30 1.58
N ILE A 100 -1.42 -17.96 1.13
CA ILE A 100 -1.63 -17.17 -0.09
C ILE A 100 -1.03 -15.77 0.08
N TRP A 101 -1.23 -15.14 1.24
CA TRP A 101 -0.65 -13.85 1.53
C TRP A 101 0.89 -13.90 1.56
N ALA A 102 1.48 -14.92 2.19
CA ALA A 102 2.92 -15.12 2.28
C ALA A 102 3.53 -15.28 0.88
N LYS A 103 2.95 -16.14 0.05
CA LYS A 103 3.34 -16.30 -1.36
C LYS A 103 3.28 -14.98 -2.13
N ARG A 104 2.22 -14.18 -1.94
CA ARG A 104 2.11 -12.84 -2.56
C ARG A 104 3.18 -11.88 -2.06
N GLN A 105 3.60 -11.96 -0.80
CA GLN A 105 4.70 -11.13 -0.29
C GLN A 105 6.04 -11.53 -0.91
N ASP A 106 6.29 -12.83 -1.09
CA ASP A 106 7.48 -13.33 -1.78
C ASP A 106 7.50 -12.92 -3.26
N GLU A 107 6.37 -13.03 -3.96
CA GLU A 107 6.24 -12.55 -5.34
C GLU A 107 6.51 -11.05 -5.45
N LYS A 108 5.96 -10.23 -4.54
CA LYS A 108 6.23 -8.79 -4.48
C LYS A 108 7.70 -8.50 -4.24
N TYR A 109 8.33 -9.26 -3.34
CA TYR A 109 9.74 -9.14 -3.05
C TYR A 109 10.59 -9.40 -4.30
N HIS A 110 10.36 -10.50 -5.01
CA HIS A 110 11.08 -10.81 -6.24
C HIS A 110 10.88 -9.74 -7.33
N LYS A 111 9.66 -9.23 -7.50
CA LYS A 111 9.39 -8.11 -8.42
C LYS A 111 10.14 -6.83 -8.03
N MET A 112 10.27 -6.54 -6.74
CA MET A 112 11.05 -5.39 -6.27
C MET A 112 12.55 -5.57 -6.51
N LEU A 113 13.07 -6.80 -6.50
CA LEU A 113 14.46 -7.06 -6.88
C LEU A 113 14.72 -6.70 -8.35
N GLU A 114 13.78 -7.01 -9.23
CA GLU A 114 13.84 -6.55 -10.63
C GLU A 114 13.95 -5.02 -10.70
N ILE A 115 13.16 -4.31 -9.89
CA ILE A 115 13.11 -2.85 -9.91
C ILE A 115 14.40 -2.23 -9.33
N ILE A 116 14.95 -2.75 -8.23
CA ILE A 116 16.18 -2.20 -7.63
C ILE A 116 17.45 -2.54 -8.43
N ASN A 117 17.38 -3.60 -9.23
CA ASN A 117 18.45 -4.01 -10.13
C ASN A 117 18.36 -3.34 -11.51
N VAL A 118 17.42 -2.42 -11.73
CA VAL A 118 17.36 -1.64 -12.98
C VAL A 118 18.68 -0.88 -13.15
N ASP A 119 19.45 -1.33 -14.13
CA ASP A 119 20.77 -0.78 -14.38
C ASP A 119 20.71 0.60 -15.08
N ARG A 120 21.56 1.47 -14.52
CA ARG A 120 22.17 2.71 -15.02
C ARG A 120 21.56 3.35 -16.27
N GLY A 121 21.06 4.58 -16.13
CA GLY A 121 20.91 5.51 -17.26
C GLY A 121 19.87 5.11 -18.30
N SER A 122 19.15 4.03 -18.05
CA SER A 122 18.00 3.58 -18.84
C SER A 122 16.97 4.70 -18.91
N ASP A 123 16.41 4.87 -20.10
CA ASP A 123 15.34 5.83 -20.34
C ASP A 123 14.13 5.51 -19.45
N LEU A 124 13.58 6.53 -18.81
CA LEU A 124 12.44 6.36 -17.91
C LEU A 124 11.24 5.72 -18.61
N GLY A 125 10.99 6.07 -19.88
CA GLY A 125 9.91 5.48 -20.67
C GLY A 125 10.10 3.99 -20.88
N TRP A 126 11.33 3.55 -21.17
CA TRP A 126 11.66 2.14 -21.28
C TRP A 126 11.44 1.38 -19.95
N ILE A 127 11.90 1.93 -18.83
CA ILE A 127 11.73 1.31 -17.50
C ILE A 127 10.24 1.16 -17.17
N VAL A 128 9.45 2.21 -17.39
CA VAL A 128 8.00 2.19 -17.14
C VAL A 128 7.32 1.12 -17.99
N ASN A 129 7.59 1.06 -19.29
CA ASN A 129 6.98 0.08 -20.18
C ASN A 129 7.33 -1.35 -19.78
N ARG A 130 8.59 -1.59 -19.37
CA ARG A 130 9.07 -2.90 -18.96
C ARG A 130 8.52 -3.33 -17.59
N LEU A 131 8.45 -2.41 -16.63
CA LEU A 131 8.20 -2.74 -15.23
C LEU A 131 6.80 -2.38 -14.72
N GLN A 132 5.92 -1.80 -15.55
CA GLN A 132 4.56 -1.42 -15.14
C GLN A 132 3.78 -2.55 -14.44
N HIS A 133 4.03 -3.81 -14.79
CA HIS A 133 3.40 -4.98 -14.17
C HIS A 133 4.19 -5.59 -12.99
N SER A 134 5.46 -5.19 -12.85
CA SER A 134 6.33 -5.56 -11.73
C SER A 134 6.25 -4.55 -10.58
N ILE A 135 5.90 -3.28 -10.83
CA ILE A 135 5.73 -2.25 -9.79
C ILE A 135 4.59 -2.67 -8.86
N PRO A 136 4.88 -3.03 -7.60
CA PRO A 136 3.83 -3.40 -6.67
C PRO A 136 2.90 -2.22 -6.41
N ASN A 137 1.64 -2.52 -6.09
CA ASN A 137 0.71 -1.53 -5.57
C ASN A 137 1.36 -0.79 -4.40
N ASN A 138 1.49 0.53 -4.52
CA ASN A 138 2.23 1.31 -3.54
C ASN A 138 1.34 1.52 -2.32
N THR A 139 1.55 0.70 -1.28
CA THR A 139 0.84 0.83 -0.01
C THR A 139 1.28 2.04 0.80
N LEU A 140 2.21 2.86 0.29
CA LEU A 140 2.68 4.05 0.99
C LEU A 140 1.80 5.28 0.74
N TYR A 141 0.73 5.15 -0.05
CA TYR A 141 -0.24 6.22 -0.20
C TYR A 141 -1.11 6.36 1.07
N PRO A 142 -1.27 7.57 1.61
CA PRO A 142 -2.00 7.83 2.86
C PRO A 142 -3.53 7.83 2.64
N THR A 143 -4.06 6.82 1.94
CA THR A 143 -5.47 6.73 1.52
C THR A 143 -6.40 6.81 2.71
N ARG A 144 -6.11 6.09 3.79
CA ARG A 144 -6.92 6.07 5.00
C ARG A 144 -7.01 7.44 5.66
N LYS A 145 -5.88 8.11 5.85
CA LYS A 145 -5.83 9.44 6.48
C LYS A 145 -6.66 10.45 5.71
N ILE A 146 -6.55 10.43 4.38
CA ILE A 146 -7.35 11.31 3.53
C ILE A 146 -8.83 10.94 3.63
N ALA A 147 -9.17 9.65 3.56
CA ALA A 147 -10.53 9.16 3.65
C ALA A 147 -11.24 9.56 4.96
N THR A 148 -10.55 9.52 6.10
CA THR A 148 -11.13 9.94 7.40
C THR A 148 -11.61 11.40 7.45
N LYS A 149 -11.15 12.26 6.52
CA LYS A 149 -11.64 13.64 6.41
C LYS A 149 -13.03 13.74 5.76
N TYR A 150 -13.43 12.72 5.00
CA TYR A 150 -14.63 12.75 4.16
C TYR A 150 -15.69 11.71 4.56
N GLY A 151 -15.35 10.75 5.41
CA GLY A 151 -16.26 9.68 5.80
C GLY A 151 -15.69 8.72 6.83
N GLU A 152 -16.53 7.79 7.28
CA GLU A 152 -16.15 6.74 8.23
C GLU A 152 -15.26 5.70 7.54
N VAL A 153 -14.15 5.32 8.18
CA VAL A 153 -13.27 4.25 7.69
C VAL A 153 -13.39 3.02 8.57
N MET A 154 -13.84 1.93 7.98
CA MET A 154 -14.00 0.63 8.63
C MET A 154 -12.83 -0.29 8.27
N ALA A 155 -12.28 -1.00 9.26
CA ALA A 155 -11.28 -2.03 9.05
C ALA A 155 -11.94 -3.41 9.14
N SER A 156 -11.59 -4.35 8.24
CA SER A 156 -12.06 -5.74 8.34
C SER A 156 -11.25 -6.50 9.40
N VAL A 157 -11.73 -6.51 10.65
CA VAL A 157 -11.01 -7.12 11.79
C VAL A 157 -11.32 -8.61 11.99
N ALA A 158 -12.53 -9.04 11.63
CA ALA A 158 -12.96 -10.43 11.71
C ALA A 158 -13.97 -10.68 10.58
N MET A 159 -13.49 -11.29 9.49
CA MET A 159 -14.24 -11.49 8.25
C MET A 159 -14.66 -10.19 7.53
N GLU A 160 -14.84 -10.24 6.21
CA GLU A 160 -15.18 -9.10 5.33
C GLU A 160 -16.61 -8.54 5.56
N ARG A 161 -17.20 -8.63 6.77
CA ARG A 161 -18.59 -9.11 6.83
C ARG A 161 -19.69 -8.31 7.55
N HIS A 162 -19.46 -7.55 8.60
CA HIS A 162 -20.60 -7.25 9.49
C HIS A 162 -21.54 -6.09 9.09
N ARG A 163 -21.25 -5.25 8.09
CA ARG A 163 -22.17 -4.16 7.70
C ARG A 163 -22.67 -4.16 6.27
N LEU A 164 -22.15 -5.03 5.39
CA LEU A 164 -22.71 -5.16 4.03
C LEU A 164 -24.16 -5.66 4.03
N HIS A 165 -24.59 -6.37 5.08
CA HIS A 165 -25.97 -6.82 5.26
C HIS A 165 -26.97 -5.70 5.59
N ASP A 166 -26.53 -4.64 6.30
CA ASP A 166 -27.37 -3.46 6.58
C ASP A 166 -27.44 -2.50 5.37
N LEU A 167 -26.64 -2.75 4.32
CA LEU A 167 -26.60 -1.92 3.11
C LEU A 167 -27.75 -2.22 2.11
N GLN A 168 -28.79 -2.97 2.50
CA GLN A 168 -29.92 -3.36 1.64
C GLN A 168 -30.77 -2.17 1.11
N GLY A 169 -30.54 -0.95 1.58
CA GLY A 169 -31.14 0.28 1.04
C GLY A 169 -30.17 1.22 0.32
N LEU A 170 -28.89 0.89 0.21
CA LEU A 170 -27.85 1.82 -0.20
C LEU A 170 -27.53 1.75 -1.69
N LEU A 171 -27.29 2.94 -2.27
CA LEU A 171 -26.74 3.09 -3.61
C LEU A 171 -25.53 2.17 -3.73
N ALA A 172 -25.55 1.35 -4.79
CA ALA A 172 -24.51 0.43 -5.22
C ALA A 172 -23.23 0.50 -4.39
N VAL A 173 -22.80 -0.64 -3.84
CA VAL A 173 -21.38 -0.88 -3.58
C VAL A 173 -20.69 -0.71 -4.93
N LEU A 174 -20.32 0.54 -5.24
CA LEU A 174 -19.43 0.87 -6.32
C LEU A 174 -18.09 0.37 -5.80
N VAL A 175 -17.81 -0.90 -6.05
CA VAL A 175 -16.44 -1.39 -5.97
C VAL A 175 -15.74 -0.64 -7.09
N ILE A 176 -15.19 0.53 -6.75
CA ILE A 176 -14.46 1.42 -7.65
C ILE A 176 -13.16 0.71 -8.04
N GLN A 177 -13.27 -0.24 -8.97
CA GLN A 177 -12.12 -0.91 -9.57
C GLN A 177 -11.63 -0.15 -10.80
N VAL A 178 -12.53 0.62 -11.45
CA VAL A 178 -12.26 1.36 -12.68
C VAL A 178 -12.99 2.71 -12.63
N VAL A 179 -12.39 3.72 -12.00
CA VAL A 179 -12.86 5.11 -12.03
C VAL A 179 -11.81 6.00 -12.66
N ASN A 180 -12.26 6.89 -13.55
CA ASN A 180 -11.47 8.04 -13.95
C ASN A 180 -11.70 9.16 -12.92
N PHE A 181 -10.64 9.57 -12.20
CA PHE A 181 -10.74 10.58 -11.14
C PHE A 181 -11.22 11.96 -11.63
N GLU A 182 -10.94 12.31 -12.88
CA GLU A 182 -11.35 13.61 -13.45
C GLU A 182 -12.81 13.58 -13.89
N THR A 183 -13.18 12.58 -14.68
CA THR A 183 -14.50 12.50 -15.30
C THR A 183 -15.53 11.79 -14.44
N ILE A 184 -15.13 11.14 -13.34
CA ILE A 184 -15.98 10.34 -12.43
C ILE A 184 -16.92 9.36 -13.16
N HIS A 185 -16.44 8.82 -14.28
CA HIS A 185 -17.07 7.70 -14.97
C HIS A 185 -16.55 6.38 -14.43
N THR A 186 -17.44 5.41 -14.30
CA THR A 186 -17.16 4.04 -13.84
C THR A 186 -17.98 3.02 -14.59
N MET A 187 -17.65 1.74 -14.38
CA MET A 187 -18.52 0.63 -14.73
C MET A 187 -19.38 0.24 -13.53
N GLN A 188 -20.68 0.04 -13.77
CA GLN A 188 -21.62 -0.53 -12.82
C GLN A 188 -22.01 -1.92 -13.33
N TYR A 189 -21.77 -2.94 -12.50
CA TYR A 189 -22.17 -4.31 -12.81
C TYR A 189 -23.61 -4.57 -12.39
N ASN A 190 -24.36 -5.25 -13.25
CA ASN A 190 -25.73 -5.65 -13.01
C ASN A 190 -25.75 -7.00 -12.28
N HIS A 191 -25.71 -6.95 -10.95
CA HIS A 191 -25.65 -8.16 -10.13
C HIS A 191 -26.89 -9.05 -10.32
N VAL A 192 -28.07 -8.46 -10.53
CA VAL A 192 -29.30 -9.23 -10.76
C VAL A 192 -29.17 -10.08 -12.03
N GLU A 193 -28.66 -9.48 -13.09
CA GLU A 193 -28.49 -10.16 -14.35
C GLU A 193 -27.34 -11.16 -14.33
N LEU A 194 -26.25 -10.85 -13.61
CA LEU A 194 -25.19 -11.81 -13.33
C LEU A 194 -25.73 -13.04 -12.59
N VAL A 195 -26.51 -12.86 -11.52
CA VAL A 195 -27.10 -13.96 -10.74
C VAL A 195 -28.06 -14.80 -11.60
N ARG A 196 -28.90 -14.15 -12.41
CA ARG A 196 -29.81 -14.84 -13.34
C ARG A 196 -29.03 -15.65 -14.37
N ASN A 197 -27.99 -15.07 -14.95
CA ASN A 197 -27.18 -15.70 -16.00
C ASN A 197 -26.33 -16.86 -15.46
N LEU A 198 -25.77 -16.70 -14.25
CA LEU A 198 -25.04 -17.78 -13.57
C LEU A 198 -25.93 -18.95 -13.16
N GLY A 199 -27.25 -18.75 -13.11
CA GLY A 199 -28.20 -19.79 -12.73
C GLY A 199 -27.79 -20.45 -11.41
N LEU A 200 -27.66 -19.66 -10.33
CA LEU A 200 -27.02 -19.99 -9.04
C LEU A 200 -27.51 -21.27 -8.31
N SER A 201 -28.29 -22.15 -8.94
CA SER A 201 -28.18 -23.59 -8.71
C SER A 201 -26.94 -24.18 -9.41
N LEU A 202 -25.73 -23.67 -9.14
CA LEU A 202 -24.45 -24.27 -9.58
C LEU A 202 -24.14 -25.56 -8.78
N LYS A 203 -25.10 -26.47 -8.70
CA LYS A 203 -24.93 -27.80 -8.07
C LYS A 203 -24.45 -28.86 -9.05
N SER A 204 -24.47 -28.60 -10.37
CA SER A 204 -24.06 -29.59 -11.38
C SER A 204 -22.76 -29.21 -12.08
N THR A 205 -21.83 -30.17 -12.12
CA THR A 205 -20.53 -30.08 -12.81
C THR A 205 -20.69 -29.83 -14.31
N ALA A 206 -21.82 -30.21 -14.89
CA ALA A 206 -22.15 -30.00 -16.30
C ALA A 206 -22.40 -28.52 -16.63
N ALA A 207 -23.16 -27.82 -15.78
CA ALA A 207 -23.45 -26.39 -15.95
C ALA A 207 -22.16 -25.55 -15.84
N LEU A 208 -21.26 -25.92 -14.92
CA LEU A 208 -19.96 -25.28 -14.78
C LEU A 208 -19.08 -25.48 -16.03
N ASN A 209 -19.03 -26.70 -16.58
CA ASN A 209 -18.24 -26.97 -17.78
C ASN A 209 -18.77 -26.23 -19.02
N GLU A 210 -20.09 -26.16 -19.16
CA GLU A 210 -20.71 -25.39 -20.24
C GLU A 210 -20.41 -23.90 -20.11
N LEU A 211 -20.55 -23.35 -18.90
CA LEU A 211 -20.22 -21.97 -18.58
C LEU A 211 -18.77 -21.65 -18.97
N LEU A 212 -17.80 -22.42 -18.44
CA LEU A 212 -16.39 -22.22 -18.74
C LEU A 212 -16.09 -22.39 -20.23
N GLY A 213 -16.77 -23.31 -20.91
CA GLY A 213 -16.63 -23.53 -22.35
C GLY A 213 -17.13 -22.35 -23.20
N ARG A 214 -18.12 -21.59 -22.71
CA ARG A 214 -18.58 -20.35 -23.33
C ARG A 214 -17.59 -19.21 -23.09
N VAL A 215 -17.13 -19.02 -21.84
CA VAL A 215 -16.25 -17.90 -21.46
C VAL A 215 -14.85 -18.01 -22.06
N PHE A 216 -14.25 -19.20 -22.01
CA PHE A 216 -12.84 -19.41 -22.33
C PHE A 216 -12.63 -20.16 -23.66
N GLY A 217 -13.72 -20.61 -24.29
CA GLY A 217 -13.69 -21.54 -25.40
C GLY A 217 -13.51 -22.98 -24.92
N ARG A 218 -14.27 -23.91 -25.51
CA ARG A 218 -14.28 -25.34 -25.10
C ARG A 218 -12.89 -25.99 -25.07
N ALA A 219 -11.98 -25.54 -25.93
CA ALA A 219 -10.61 -26.05 -25.99
C ALA A 219 -9.72 -25.61 -24.81
N ALA A 220 -10.07 -24.51 -24.12
CA ALA A 220 -9.32 -24.00 -22.98
C ALA A 220 -9.81 -24.55 -21.63
N VAL A 221 -10.94 -25.28 -21.61
CA VAL A 221 -11.52 -25.84 -20.39
C VAL A 221 -10.76 -27.09 -19.98
N ASN A 222 -9.84 -26.95 -19.03
CA ASN A 222 -9.14 -28.03 -18.37
C ASN A 222 -9.52 -28.11 -16.88
N ASP A 223 -9.03 -29.14 -16.19
CA ASP A 223 -9.38 -29.37 -14.79
C ASP A 223 -8.80 -28.28 -13.87
N ASP A 224 -7.61 -27.75 -14.17
CA ASP A 224 -7.02 -26.61 -13.45
C ASP A 224 -7.93 -25.36 -13.49
N LEU A 225 -8.49 -25.03 -14.66
CA LEU A 225 -9.37 -23.88 -14.81
C LEU A 225 -10.68 -24.08 -14.03
N LYS A 226 -11.23 -25.31 -14.05
CA LYS A 226 -12.43 -25.67 -13.29
C LYS A 226 -12.17 -25.56 -11.79
N GLU A 227 -11.08 -26.12 -11.30
CA GLU A 227 -10.70 -26.05 -9.89
C GLU A 227 -10.44 -24.62 -9.46
N HIS A 228 -9.71 -23.82 -10.23
CA HIS A 228 -9.45 -22.42 -9.90
C HIS A 228 -10.73 -21.58 -9.89
N PHE A 229 -11.63 -21.78 -10.87
CA PHE A 229 -12.89 -21.05 -10.92
C PHE A 229 -13.82 -21.45 -9.78
N LYS A 230 -13.93 -22.75 -9.50
CA LYS A 230 -14.72 -23.27 -8.37
C LYS A 230 -14.16 -22.79 -7.03
N ALA A 231 -12.84 -22.87 -6.82
CA ALA A 231 -12.19 -22.32 -5.63
C ALA A 231 -12.41 -20.80 -5.50
N SER A 232 -12.53 -20.08 -6.63
CA SER A 232 -12.86 -18.65 -6.62
C SER A 232 -14.33 -18.36 -6.31
N LEU A 233 -15.25 -19.29 -6.59
CA LEU A 233 -16.66 -19.19 -6.19
C LEU A 233 -16.87 -19.64 -4.75
N ASP A 234 -16.23 -20.73 -4.33
CA ASP A 234 -16.21 -21.22 -2.95
C ASP A 234 -15.58 -20.18 -2.01
N PHE A 235 -14.68 -19.34 -2.53
CA PHE A 235 -14.17 -18.15 -1.83
C PHE A 235 -15.27 -17.17 -1.40
N TYR A 236 -16.41 -17.15 -2.10
CA TYR A 236 -17.57 -16.31 -1.80
C TYR A 236 -18.72 -17.07 -1.14
N GLN A 237 -18.47 -18.24 -0.52
CA GLN A 237 -19.44 -19.03 0.26
C GLN A 237 -20.53 -18.15 0.86
N THR A 238 -21.80 -18.32 0.49
CA THR A 238 -22.89 -17.43 0.96
C THR A 238 -23.35 -17.75 2.38
N GLU A 239 -23.02 -18.96 2.85
CA GLU A 239 -23.24 -19.43 4.21
C GLU A 239 -21.98 -19.15 5.01
N TYR A 240 -22.08 -18.25 5.97
CA TYR A 240 -20.98 -18.03 6.90
C TYR A 240 -21.62 -17.93 8.27
N GLU A 241 -21.08 -18.69 9.20
CA GLU A 241 -21.48 -18.66 10.59
C GLU A 241 -21.01 -17.35 11.22
N ASP A 242 -21.88 -16.73 12.02
CA ASP A 242 -21.55 -15.58 12.85
C ASP A 242 -20.55 -16.01 13.93
N GLN A 243 -19.26 -16.02 13.57
CA GLN A 243 -18.21 -16.19 14.55
C GLN A 243 -18.08 -14.89 15.36
N ASN A 244 -18.74 -14.90 16.51
CA ASN A 244 -18.59 -14.05 17.70
C ASN A 244 -18.04 -12.62 17.47
N PRO A 245 -18.89 -11.57 17.56
CA PRO A 245 -18.52 -10.18 17.31
C PRO A 245 -17.72 -9.53 18.47
N ASN A 246 -16.94 -10.31 19.22
CA ASN A 246 -15.99 -9.77 20.19
C ASN A 246 -14.78 -9.18 19.45
N VAL A 247 -15.03 -8.19 18.58
CA VAL A 247 -14.08 -7.11 18.35
C VAL A 247 -13.94 -6.46 19.71
N SER A 248 -12.88 -6.84 20.41
CA SER A 248 -12.56 -6.30 21.73
C SER A 248 -12.65 -4.77 21.67
N ASN A 249 -13.46 -4.14 22.54
CA ASN A 249 -13.50 -2.68 22.74
C ASN A 249 -12.18 -2.14 23.34
N ASP A 250 -11.08 -2.86 23.16
CA ASP A 250 -9.75 -2.49 23.60
C ASP A 250 -9.26 -1.33 22.72
N PRO A 251 -9.11 -0.12 23.29
CA PRO A 251 -8.64 1.04 22.55
C PRO A 251 -7.24 0.83 21.96
N VAL A 252 -6.45 -0.09 22.50
CA VAL A 252 -5.15 -0.47 21.93
C VAL A 252 -5.34 -1.27 20.65
N ILE A 253 -6.29 -2.20 20.59
CA ILE A 253 -6.59 -2.95 19.36
C ILE A 253 -7.05 -2.00 18.26
N ASP A 254 -7.96 -1.08 18.55
CA ASP A 254 -8.39 -0.06 17.60
C ASP A 254 -7.24 0.82 17.10
N PHE A 255 -6.34 1.19 18.00
CA PHE A 255 -5.14 1.95 17.67
C PHE A 255 -4.15 1.16 16.81
N LEU A 256 -3.90 -0.11 17.11
CA LEU A 256 -2.99 -0.97 16.33
C LEU A 256 -3.55 -1.28 14.94
N LEU A 257 -4.86 -1.46 14.84
CA LEU A 257 -5.55 -1.56 13.56
C LEU A 257 -5.48 -0.25 12.77
N LYS A 258 -5.33 0.91 13.44
CA LYS A 258 -5.12 2.22 12.81
C LYS A 258 -3.74 2.41 12.21
N LEU A 259 -2.70 1.84 12.79
CA LEU A 259 -1.29 2.00 12.36
C LEU A 259 -0.93 1.34 11.01
N GLU A 260 -1.89 0.75 10.29
CA GLU A 260 -1.69 0.00 9.03
C GLU A 260 -0.58 -1.06 9.11
N ASN A 261 -0.21 -1.44 10.34
CA ASN A 261 0.89 -2.31 10.65
C ASN A 261 0.37 -3.56 11.37
N THR A 262 -0.04 -4.53 10.56
CA THR A 262 -0.73 -5.75 11.01
C THR A 262 0.14 -6.64 11.89
N TYR A 263 1.47 -6.49 11.84
CA TYR A 263 2.39 -7.31 12.63
C TYR A 263 2.36 -6.90 14.11
N LEU A 264 2.19 -5.61 14.42
CA LEU A 264 2.08 -5.13 15.81
C LEU A 264 0.77 -5.58 16.46
N TYR A 265 -0.34 -5.53 15.70
CA TYR A 265 -1.61 -6.12 16.12
C TYR A 265 -1.48 -7.61 16.42
N ARG A 266 -0.81 -8.38 15.54
CA ARG A 266 -0.58 -9.82 15.75
C ARG A 266 0.25 -10.10 17.00
N LEU A 267 1.30 -9.32 17.26
CA LEU A 267 2.05 -9.40 18.51
C LEU A 267 1.15 -9.10 19.73
N TRP A 268 0.24 -8.14 19.63
CA TRP A 268 -0.71 -7.79 20.69
C TRP A 268 -1.70 -8.94 21.00
N ILE A 269 -2.19 -9.65 19.99
CA ILE A 269 -3.11 -10.79 20.20
C ILE A 269 -2.40 -12.13 20.43
N ASN A 270 -1.09 -12.14 20.72
CA ASN A 270 -0.27 -13.35 20.94
C ASN A 270 -0.15 -14.27 19.72
N TRP A 271 -0.29 -13.74 18.52
CA TRP A 271 -0.12 -14.51 17.29
C TRP A 271 1.34 -14.51 16.83
N PRO A 272 1.87 -15.62 16.27
CA PRO A 272 3.20 -15.65 15.67
C PRO A 272 3.36 -14.60 14.57
N VAL A 273 4.52 -13.95 14.53
CA VAL A 273 4.80 -12.87 13.58
C VAL A 273 6.08 -13.10 12.82
N ASN A 274 5.94 -13.14 11.50
CA ASN A 274 7.05 -13.06 10.55
C ASN A 274 7.21 -11.60 10.12
N VAL A 275 8.32 -10.98 10.49
CA VAL A 275 8.67 -9.64 9.99
C VAL A 275 9.71 -9.80 8.89
N THR A 276 9.36 -9.37 7.68
CA THR A 276 10.33 -9.31 6.59
C THR A 276 11.16 -8.04 6.75
N ALA A 277 12.46 -8.11 6.44
CA ALA A 277 13.34 -6.95 6.28
C ALA A 277 12.98 -6.17 4.99
N TYR A 278 11.70 -5.82 4.87
CA TYR A 278 11.03 -5.11 3.78
C TYR A 278 11.23 -5.68 2.36
N PHE A 279 10.36 -5.23 1.46
CA PHE A 279 10.33 -5.71 0.07
C PHE A 279 11.52 -5.28 -0.78
N LEU A 280 12.35 -4.35 -0.29
CA LEU A 280 13.44 -3.76 -1.04
C LEU A 280 14.77 -4.23 -0.44
N ASP A 281 15.41 -5.19 -1.10
CA ASP A 281 16.69 -5.69 -0.63
C ASP A 281 17.82 -4.74 -1.00
N MET A 282 18.26 -3.97 -0.02
CA MET A 282 19.43 -3.09 -0.09
C MET A 282 20.66 -3.69 0.61
N ARG A 283 20.61 -4.97 0.99
CA ARG A 283 21.68 -5.67 1.72
C ARG A 283 22.89 -5.95 0.83
N LYS A 284 22.70 -6.02 -0.50
CA LYS A 284 23.78 -6.14 -1.48
C LYS A 284 24.13 -4.76 -2.08
N GLY A 285 25.42 -4.48 -2.29
CA GLY A 285 25.91 -3.27 -2.96
C GLY A 285 26.17 -2.10 -2.01
N GLU A 286 25.71 -0.90 -2.39
CA GLU A 286 26.15 0.39 -1.82
C GLU A 286 25.80 0.63 -0.35
N PHE A 287 24.77 -0.03 0.20
CA PHE A 287 24.38 0.12 1.61
C PHE A 287 24.80 -1.07 2.48
N GLY A 288 24.94 -2.27 1.90
CA GLY A 288 25.44 -3.45 2.58
C GLY A 288 24.65 -3.80 3.86
N GLU A 289 25.37 -4.26 4.87
CA GLU A 289 24.83 -4.63 6.19
C GLU A 289 24.25 -3.45 7.00
N GLN A 290 24.56 -2.21 6.62
CA GLN A 290 24.06 -1.03 7.35
C GLN A 290 22.54 -0.88 7.23
N TYR A 291 21.97 -1.25 6.08
CA TYR A 291 20.52 -1.21 5.86
C TYR A 291 19.74 -2.16 6.78
N PRO A 292 20.00 -3.49 6.79
CA PRO A 292 19.27 -4.40 7.65
C PRO A 292 19.51 -4.07 9.13
N ASN A 293 20.73 -3.69 9.53
CA ASN A 293 21.01 -3.29 10.91
C ASN A 293 20.13 -2.12 11.39
N LEU A 294 19.94 -1.09 10.55
CA LEU A 294 19.08 0.03 10.88
C LEU A 294 17.60 -0.36 10.88
N THR A 295 17.15 -1.08 9.85
CA THR A 295 15.77 -1.55 9.72
C THR A 295 15.35 -2.42 10.91
N ILE A 296 16.16 -3.42 11.24
CA ILE A 296 15.92 -4.35 12.34
C ILE A 296 15.88 -3.60 13.66
N SER A 297 16.81 -2.65 13.87
CA SER A 297 16.82 -1.83 15.08
C SER A 297 15.51 -1.06 15.28
N ILE A 298 14.91 -0.54 14.20
CA ILE A 298 13.63 0.19 14.29
C ILE A 298 12.47 -0.78 14.56
N VAL A 299 12.44 -1.94 13.89
CA VAL A 299 11.43 -2.99 14.14
C VAL A 299 11.48 -3.46 15.58
N LEU A 300 12.67 -3.83 16.08
CA LEU A 300 12.86 -4.30 17.45
C LEU A 300 12.44 -3.22 18.47
N ARG A 301 12.59 -1.94 18.16
CA ARG A 301 12.07 -0.85 18.99
C ARG A 301 10.54 -0.81 19.00
N GLN A 302 9.88 -0.86 17.84
CA GLN A 302 8.41 -0.91 17.76
C GLN A 302 7.86 -2.09 18.58
N VAL A 303 8.47 -3.27 18.40
CA VAL A 303 8.18 -4.47 19.19
C VAL A 303 8.39 -4.23 20.68
N GLY A 304 9.53 -3.67 21.08
CA GLY A 304 9.86 -3.42 22.47
C GLY A 304 8.84 -2.51 23.15
N ILE A 305 8.38 -1.46 22.46
CA ILE A 305 7.32 -0.56 22.94
C ILE A 305 6.02 -1.34 23.16
N ILE A 306 5.58 -2.12 22.17
CA ILE A 306 4.36 -2.94 22.27
C ILE A 306 4.45 -3.93 23.43
N LEU A 307 5.56 -4.66 23.55
CA LEU A 307 5.74 -5.65 24.60
C LEU A 307 5.84 -5.00 25.98
N TYR A 308 6.46 -3.84 26.11
CA TYR A 308 6.49 -3.07 27.35
C TYR A 308 5.08 -2.70 27.82
N HIS A 309 4.25 -2.14 26.93
CA HIS A 309 2.86 -1.82 27.26
C HIS A 309 2.02 -3.07 27.55
N LYS A 310 2.32 -4.19 26.88
CA LYS A 310 1.64 -5.47 27.09
C LYS A 310 2.06 -6.17 28.39
N GLN A 311 3.30 -6.04 28.83
CA GLN A 311 3.79 -6.63 30.08
C GLN A 311 3.06 -6.09 31.31
N MET A 312 2.46 -4.89 31.21
CA MET A 312 1.53 -4.38 32.21
C MET A 312 0.24 -5.20 32.35
N LEU A 313 0.00 -6.20 31.48
CA LEU A 313 -1.21 -7.04 31.40
C LEU A 313 -0.99 -8.52 31.83
N SER A 314 0.12 -8.86 32.50
CA SER A 314 0.51 -10.19 33.03
C SER A 314 0.83 -11.32 32.01
N ASP A 315 1.74 -12.24 32.40
CA ASP A 315 2.20 -13.47 31.70
C ASP A 315 2.89 -13.36 30.32
N CYS A 316 3.69 -12.31 30.07
CA CYS A 316 4.51 -12.20 28.85
C CYS A 316 6.03 -12.21 29.14
N SER A 317 6.58 -13.37 29.54
CA SER A 317 8.01 -13.47 29.89
C SER A 317 8.95 -13.74 28.71
N THR A 318 8.50 -14.23 27.56
CA THR A 318 9.34 -14.33 26.34
C THR A 318 8.48 -14.35 25.08
N ARG A 319 8.95 -13.74 23.98
CA ARG A 319 8.34 -13.84 22.65
C ARG A 319 9.42 -14.09 21.61
N THR A 320 9.17 -15.05 20.72
CA THR A 320 10.03 -15.32 19.56
C THR A 320 9.56 -14.47 18.41
N ILE A 321 10.46 -13.62 17.90
CA ILE A 321 10.23 -12.89 16.65
C ILE A 321 11.22 -13.41 15.64
N VAL A 322 10.66 -13.73 14.49
CA VAL A 322 11.36 -14.31 13.39
C VAL A 322 11.62 -13.23 12.34
N ILE A 323 12.91 -12.95 12.11
CA ILE A 323 13.35 -11.94 11.15
C ILE A 323 14.16 -12.63 10.05
N LYS A 324 13.79 -12.40 8.80
CA LYS A 324 14.51 -12.92 7.63
C LYS A 324 15.73 -12.06 7.31
N MET A 325 16.92 -12.54 7.68
CA MET A 325 18.20 -11.81 7.57
C MET A 325 18.79 -11.76 6.15
N GLY A 326 18.43 -12.70 5.26
CA GLY A 326 18.94 -12.75 3.88
C GLY A 326 18.01 -13.45 2.89
N HIS A 327 18.32 -13.30 1.59
CA HIS A 327 17.65 -14.02 0.49
C HIS A 327 17.84 -15.53 0.55
N GLU A 328 19.09 -15.93 0.83
CA GLU A 328 19.58 -17.31 0.82
C GLU A 328 19.59 -17.93 2.22
N ALA A 329 19.15 -17.15 3.23
CA ALA A 329 19.02 -17.65 4.59
C ALA A 329 17.87 -18.68 4.63
N VAL A 330 18.24 -19.96 4.65
CA VAL A 330 17.33 -21.09 4.84
C VAL A 330 16.79 -21.10 6.27
N SER A 331 17.55 -20.53 7.22
CA SER A 331 17.17 -20.40 8.62
C SER A 331 16.71 -18.99 8.94
N LEU A 332 15.53 -18.92 9.53
CA LEU A 332 15.04 -17.78 10.27
C LEU A 332 15.86 -17.62 11.56
N GLU A 333 16.35 -16.43 11.86
CA GLU A 333 17.01 -16.19 13.15
C GLU A 333 15.96 -15.94 14.23
N ASP A 334 15.97 -16.78 15.26
CA ASP A 334 15.19 -16.57 16.48
C ASP A 334 15.84 -15.46 17.30
N VAL A 335 15.30 -14.25 17.19
CA VAL A 335 15.74 -13.14 18.05
C VAL A 335 14.95 -13.22 19.35
N LYS A 336 15.56 -13.83 20.39
CA LYS A 336 15.06 -13.73 21.76
C LYS A 336 15.28 -12.30 22.26
N LEU A 337 14.19 -11.52 22.32
CA LEU A 337 14.21 -10.19 22.93
C LEU A 337 14.28 -10.31 24.46
N GLN A 338 15.48 -10.18 25.02
CA GLN A 338 15.62 -9.65 26.37
C GLN A 338 15.44 -8.13 26.29
N LEU A 339 14.57 -7.59 27.14
CA LEU A 339 14.11 -6.20 27.10
C LEU A 339 15.25 -5.24 27.47
N PHE A 340 16.16 -4.94 26.53
CA PHE A 340 17.17 -3.91 26.72
C PHE A 340 16.58 -2.55 26.33
N ILE A 341 15.99 -1.89 27.33
CA ILE A 341 15.55 -0.49 27.26
C ILE A 341 16.79 0.40 27.13
N ARG A 342 17.31 0.57 25.91
CA ARG A 342 18.07 1.76 25.53
C ARG A 342 17.14 2.63 24.68
N ILE A 343 16.26 3.32 25.38
CA ILE A 343 15.48 4.44 24.83
C ILE A 343 16.50 5.47 24.36
N ALA A 344 16.62 5.66 23.04
CA ALA A 344 17.23 6.88 22.52
C ALA A 344 16.30 8.05 22.93
N PRO A 345 16.85 9.19 23.35
CA PRO A 345 16.13 10.20 24.13
C PRO A 345 14.87 10.69 23.43
N ASP A 346 13.90 11.10 24.25
CA ASP A 346 12.51 11.54 23.97
C ASP A 346 12.36 12.74 22.98
N THR A 347 13.39 13.01 22.18
CA THR A 347 13.54 14.15 21.28
C THR A 347 14.04 13.71 19.88
N LEU A 348 13.67 12.51 19.41
CA LEU A 348 14.01 12.07 18.07
C LEU A 348 13.13 12.79 17.02
N ASP A 349 13.72 13.76 16.33
CA ASP A 349 13.13 14.50 15.20
C ASP A 349 13.76 14.05 13.86
N TYR A 350 13.13 14.29 12.70
CA TYR A 350 13.64 13.90 11.37
C TYR A 350 15.03 14.45 11.06
N HIS A 351 15.40 15.59 11.67
CA HIS A 351 16.77 16.11 11.65
C HIS A 351 17.79 15.12 12.24
N ARG A 352 17.44 14.41 13.32
CA ARG A 352 18.28 13.37 13.93
C ARG A 352 18.33 12.08 13.12
N LEU A 353 17.28 11.76 12.35
CA LEU A 353 17.29 10.61 11.46
C LEU A 353 18.37 10.76 10.37
N ASN A 354 18.51 11.96 9.80
CA ASN A 354 19.56 12.25 8.83
C ASN A 354 20.97 12.22 9.43
N LEU A 355 21.13 12.66 10.68
CA LEU A 355 22.40 12.53 11.39
C LEU A 355 22.77 11.05 11.60
N VAL A 356 21.83 10.19 11.99
CA VAL A 356 22.05 8.75 12.10
C VAL A 356 22.49 8.15 10.76
N PHE A 357 21.90 8.57 9.63
CA PHE A 357 22.33 8.09 8.32
C PHE A 357 23.76 8.47 7.96
N VAL A 358 24.17 9.70 8.27
CA VAL A 358 25.52 10.18 8.01
C VAL A 358 26.52 9.51 8.95
N GLU A 359 26.22 9.41 10.25
CA GLU A 359 27.05 8.73 11.25
C GLU A 359 27.29 7.26 10.91
N LYS A 360 26.25 6.58 10.42
CA LYS A 360 26.33 5.18 9.98
C LYS A 360 26.93 5.01 8.59
N LYS A 361 27.35 6.10 7.93
CA LYS A 361 27.92 6.12 6.56
C LYS A 361 26.97 5.56 5.49
N ILE A 362 25.66 5.62 5.74
CA ILE A 362 24.61 5.22 4.80
C ILE A 362 24.40 6.30 3.75
N LEU A 363 24.44 7.56 4.16
CA LEU A 363 24.34 8.74 3.30
C LEU A 363 25.61 9.59 3.36
N GLN A 364 25.95 10.21 2.23
CA GLN A 364 26.90 11.32 2.22
C GLN A 364 26.23 12.58 2.75
N LEU A 365 27.03 13.51 3.28
CA LEU A 365 26.52 14.74 3.90
C LEU A 365 25.64 15.56 2.93
N PHE A 366 26.05 15.66 1.66
CA PHE A 366 25.26 16.39 0.66
C PHE A 366 23.93 15.67 0.36
N GLU A 367 23.89 14.34 0.38
CA GLU A 367 22.67 13.55 0.14
C GLU A 367 21.65 13.81 1.25
N ALA A 368 22.13 13.83 2.51
CA ALA A 368 21.32 14.18 3.67
C ALA A 368 20.81 15.63 3.59
N TYR A 369 21.65 16.58 3.14
CA TYR A 369 21.24 17.97 2.92
C TYR A 369 20.11 18.08 1.88
N ILE A 370 20.19 17.35 0.77
CA ILE A 370 19.15 17.35 -0.26
C ILE A 370 17.85 16.76 0.28
N LEU A 371 17.91 15.65 1.02
CA LEU A 371 16.73 15.05 1.65
C LEU A 371 16.04 16.06 2.58
N LEU A 372 16.80 16.71 3.46
CA LEU A 372 16.27 17.75 4.35
C LEU A 372 15.64 18.91 3.58
N GLN A 373 16.29 19.38 2.52
CA GLN A 373 15.76 20.44 1.68
C GLN A 373 14.44 20.04 0.99
N VAL A 374 14.35 18.81 0.48
CA VAL A 374 13.13 18.29 -0.16
C VAL A 374 12.01 18.18 0.87
N VAL A 375 12.31 17.62 2.05
CA VAL A 375 11.36 17.50 3.16
C VAL A 375 10.83 18.86 3.57
N HIS A 376 11.72 19.84 3.77
CA HIS A 376 11.36 21.22 4.08
C HIS A 376 10.46 21.81 2.98
N ASN A 377 10.86 21.69 1.71
CA ASN A 377 10.08 22.27 0.62
C ASN A 377 8.68 21.66 0.50
N VAL A 378 8.55 20.37 0.79
CA VAL A 378 7.27 19.69 0.85
C VAL A 378 6.45 20.15 2.04
N ALA A 379 7.01 20.14 3.25
CA ALA A 379 6.30 20.49 4.47
C ALA A 379 5.78 21.94 4.45
N PHE A 380 6.57 22.86 3.89
CA PHE A 380 6.24 24.29 3.83
C PHE A 380 5.70 24.75 2.47
N GLN A 381 5.42 23.81 1.56
CA GLN A 381 4.87 24.09 0.22
C GLN A 381 5.66 25.17 -0.57
N THR A 382 6.98 25.24 -0.38
CA THR A 382 7.83 26.29 -0.98
C THR A 382 8.20 26.01 -2.44
N TYR A 383 7.57 25.02 -3.08
CA TYR A 383 7.76 24.69 -4.48
C TYR A 383 6.44 24.32 -5.14
N ASN A 384 6.33 24.59 -6.44
CA ASN A 384 5.20 24.15 -7.25
C ASN A 384 5.44 22.70 -7.72
N CYS A 385 4.73 21.73 -7.15
CA CYS A 385 4.88 20.33 -7.52
C CYS A 385 4.52 20.06 -9.00
N GLN A 386 3.56 20.79 -9.58
CA GLN A 386 3.15 20.60 -10.98
C GLN A 386 4.22 21.05 -11.97
N SER A 387 5.11 21.98 -11.58
CA SER A 387 6.17 22.47 -12.46
C SER A 387 7.44 21.60 -12.44
N VAL A 388 7.55 20.67 -11.48
CA VAL A 388 8.70 19.75 -11.40
C VAL A 388 8.57 18.68 -12.48
N ARG A 389 9.42 18.79 -13.51
CA ARG A 389 9.53 17.82 -14.60
C ARG A 389 10.27 16.56 -14.14
N TYR A 390 9.85 15.41 -14.66
CA TYR A 390 10.54 14.14 -14.48
C TYR A 390 11.94 14.18 -15.10
N PRO A 391 12.98 13.72 -14.39
CA PRO A 391 14.27 13.45 -15.01
C PRO A 391 14.13 12.44 -16.16
N HIS A 392 14.93 12.60 -17.21
CA HIS A 392 14.93 11.69 -18.36
C HIS A 392 15.53 10.32 -18.02
N LYS A 393 16.51 10.31 -17.12
CA LYS A 393 17.27 9.12 -16.74
C LYS A 393 17.19 8.90 -15.24
N LEU A 394 17.06 7.63 -14.86
CA LEU A 394 17.08 7.23 -13.47
C LEU A 394 18.52 7.10 -12.97
N GLY A 395 18.89 7.89 -11.96
CA GLY A 395 20.19 7.78 -11.30
C GLY A 395 20.18 6.65 -10.27
N LYS A 396 21.13 5.71 -10.36
CA LYS A 396 21.20 4.53 -9.48
C LYS A 396 21.23 4.88 -7.98
N ARG A 397 22.11 5.80 -7.60
CA ARG A 397 22.29 6.25 -6.22
C ARG A 397 21.07 7.02 -5.68
N PRO A 398 20.57 8.09 -6.33
CA PRO A 398 19.40 8.80 -5.83
C PRO A 398 18.14 7.92 -5.83
N PHE A 399 17.98 7.00 -6.78
CA PHE A 399 16.89 6.04 -6.79
C PHE A 399 16.86 5.24 -5.48
N ARG A 400 17.99 4.61 -5.15
CA ARG A 400 18.17 3.80 -3.94
C ARG A 400 17.95 4.60 -2.66
N ILE A 401 18.44 5.84 -2.60
CA ILE A 401 18.26 6.74 -1.45
C ILE A 401 16.78 7.11 -1.26
N ALA A 402 16.06 7.44 -2.33
CA ALA A 402 14.65 7.81 -2.24
C ALA A 402 13.82 6.66 -1.66
N PHE A 403 14.06 5.43 -2.13
CA PHE A 403 13.38 4.25 -1.59
C PHE A 403 13.81 3.92 -0.14
N LEU A 404 15.09 4.08 0.19
CA LEU A 404 15.57 3.94 1.57
C LEU A 404 14.86 4.93 2.50
N PHE A 405 14.85 6.21 2.12
CA PHE A 405 14.28 7.28 2.92
C PHE A 405 12.79 7.06 3.19
N THR A 406 11.99 6.79 2.14
CA THR A 406 10.55 6.56 2.29
C THR A 406 10.23 5.37 3.20
N ARG A 407 11.01 4.29 3.11
CA ARG A 407 10.81 3.10 3.95
C ARG A 407 11.19 3.34 5.41
N ILE A 408 12.30 4.03 5.66
CA ILE A 408 12.73 4.30 7.03
C ILE A 408 11.82 5.33 7.68
N TYR A 409 11.41 6.36 6.95
CA TYR A 409 10.47 7.35 7.44
C TYR A 409 9.18 6.72 7.94
N ILE A 410 8.58 5.76 7.23
CA ILE A 410 7.33 5.12 7.66
C ILE A 410 7.52 4.34 8.95
N ASN A 411 8.62 3.61 9.06
CA ASN A 411 8.90 2.86 10.29
C ASN A 411 9.23 3.76 11.46
N PHE A 412 9.88 4.88 11.17
CA PHE A 412 10.08 5.92 12.16
C PHE A 412 8.75 6.53 12.60
N SER A 413 7.90 6.92 11.66
CA SER A 413 6.56 7.47 11.92
C SER A 413 5.72 6.51 12.77
N ASN A 414 5.67 5.23 12.42
CA ASN A 414 4.99 4.21 13.22
C ASN A 414 5.55 4.11 14.65
N ALA A 415 6.88 4.09 14.80
CA ALA A 415 7.52 4.05 16.12
C ALA A 415 7.21 5.31 16.94
N SER A 416 7.21 6.49 16.31
CA SER A 416 6.85 7.75 16.96
C SER A 416 5.39 7.76 17.38
N THR A 417 4.47 7.29 16.55
CA THR A 417 3.05 7.20 16.91
C THR A 417 2.82 6.22 18.07
N LEU A 418 3.55 5.09 18.13
CA LEU A 418 3.53 4.19 19.28
C LEU A 418 3.99 4.85 20.59
N LEU A 419 4.87 5.86 20.51
CA LEU A 419 5.33 6.64 21.67
C LEU A 419 4.37 7.79 22.04
N GLY A 420 3.21 7.90 21.37
CA GLY A 420 2.23 8.94 21.62
C GLY A 420 2.50 10.26 20.89
N PHE A 421 3.52 10.32 20.02
CA PHE A 421 3.68 11.48 19.15
C PHE A 421 2.51 11.56 18.17
N LYS A 422 2.07 12.79 17.88
CA LYS A 422 1.02 13.03 16.89
C LYS A 422 1.47 12.44 15.56
N GLU A 423 0.61 11.62 14.99
CA GLU A 423 0.85 11.03 13.69
C GLU A 423 1.02 12.14 12.63
N GLU A 424 2.15 12.14 11.93
CA GLU A 424 2.36 13.04 10.81
C GLU A 424 1.36 12.69 9.68
N SER A 425 0.75 13.72 9.11
CA SER A 425 -0.43 13.57 8.25
C SER A 425 -0.10 12.90 6.92
N LEU A 426 1.11 13.09 6.38
CA LEU A 426 1.52 12.63 5.06
C LEU A 426 3.04 12.42 5.06
N LEU A 427 3.52 11.48 4.24
CA LEU A 427 4.95 11.37 3.95
C LEU A 427 5.40 12.65 3.22
N ILE A 428 6.15 13.50 3.94
CA ILE A 428 6.64 14.81 3.48
C ILE A 428 7.83 14.67 2.53
N PHE A 429 7.63 13.99 1.40
CA PHE A 429 8.67 13.73 0.40
C PHE A 429 8.12 13.78 -1.03
N ASP A 430 8.89 14.40 -1.94
CA ASP A 430 8.69 14.30 -3.38
C ASP A 430 9.98 13.75 -4.01
N GLY A 431 9.89 12.50 -4.46
CA GLY A 431 11.01 11.78 -5.03
C GLY A 431 11.53 12.38 -6.34
N VAL A 432 10.67 13.01 -7.14
CA VAL A 432 11.07 13.65 -8.40
C VAL A 432 11.86 14.92 -8.12
N LEU A 433 11.38 15.73 -7.15
CA LEU A 433 12.12 16.90 -6.67
C LEU A 433 13.50 16.49 -6.13
N PHE A 434 13.57 15.42 -5.33
CA PHE A 434 14.83 14.88 -4.83
C PHE A 434 15.82 14.55 -5.94
N HIS A 435 15.40 13.79 -6.94
CA HIS A 435 16.28 13.41 -8.06
C HIS A 435 16.76 14.62 -8.85
N LYS A 436 15.88 15.60 -9.09
CA LYS A 436 16.25 16.84 -9.78
C LYS A 436 17.32 17.62 -9.00
N ARG A 437 17.15 17.80 -7.69
CA ARG A 437 18.13 18.48 -6.83
C ARG A 437 19.46 17.73 -6.76
N TYR A 438 19.38 16.40 -6.70
CA TYR A 438 20.56 15.54 -6.75
C TYR A 438 21.36 15.75 -8.03
N GLU A 439 20.70 15.78 -9.19
CA GLU A 439 21.34 16.01 -10.47
C GLU A 439 21.95 17.43 -10.57
N GLU A 440 21.21 18.46 -10.15
CA GLU A 440 21.66 19.85 -10.13
C GLU A 440 22.94 20.04 -9.30
N LEU A 441 22.98 19.45 -8.09
CA LEU A 441 24.14 19.56 -7.20
C LEU A 441 25.32 18.73 -7.68
N THR A 442 25.08 17.53 -8.22
CA THR A 442 26.15 16.70 -8.79
C THR A 442 26.82 17.40 -9.98
N LYS A 443 26.03 18.05 -10.85
CA LYS A 443 26.56 18.85 -11.97
C LYS A 443 27.37 20.05 -11.50
N ARG A 444 26.89 20.78 -10.48
CA ARG A 444 27.62 21.92 -9.90
C ARG A 444 28.96 21.50 -9.29
N ALA A 445 28.98 20.40 -8.52
CA ALA A 445 30.21 19.87 -7.94
C ALA A 445 31.22 19.47 -9.04
N ALA A 446 30.76 18.82 -10.11
CA ALA A 446 31.60 18.50 -11.26
C ALA A 446 32.19 19.76 -11.93
N CYS A 447 31.37 20.80 -12.16
CA CYS A 447 31.85 22.05 -12.75
C CYS A 447 32.89 22.79 -11.90
N ILE A 448 32.79 22.72 -10.55
CA ILE A 448 33.78 23.33 -9.65
C ILE A 448 35.11 22.58 -9.74
N CYS A 449 35.10 21.24 -9.70
CA CYS A 449 36.32 20.44 -9.83
C CYS A 449 37.01 20.63 -11.20
N PHE A 450 36.25 20.81 -12.28
CA PHE A 450 36.83 21.10 -13.61
C PHE A 450 37.51 22.49 -13.67
N ARG A 451 36.92 23.51 -13.02
CA ARG A 451 37.54 24.85 -12.97
C ARG A 451 38.80 24.89 -12.13
N GLU A 452 38.86 24.12 -11.05
CA GLU A 452 40.06 24.01 -10.22
C GLU A 452 41.21 23.31 -10.95
N LEU A 453 40.91 22.32 -11.80
CA LEU A 453 41.90 21.66 -12.66
C LEU A 453 42.41 22.56 -13.79
N ASP A 454 41.54 23.35 -14.43
CA ASP A 454 41.94 24.31 -15.47
C ASP A 454 42.70 25.52 -14.88
N SER A 455 42.53 25.84 -13.59
CA SER A 455 43.29 26.88 -12.90
C SER A 455 44.64 26.40 -12.34
N ALA A 456 44.90 25.09 -12.38
CA ALA A 456 46.12 24.46 -11.90
C ALA A 456 47.05 23.99 -13.04
N SER A 457 46.64 24.20 -14.30
CA SER A 457 47.45 24.08 -15.53
C SER A 457 47.85 25.45 -16.04
#